data_AF-A0A3D3SAY6-F1
#
_entry.id   AF-A0A3D3SAY6-F1
#
_cell.length_a   1.000
_cell.length_b   1.000
_cell.length_c   1.000
_cell.angle_alpha   90.00
_cell.angle_beta   90.00
_cell.angle_gamma   90.00
#
_symmetry.space_group_name_H-M   'P 1'
#
loop_
_entity.id
_entity.type
_entity.pdbx_description
1 polymer ?
#
loop_
_entity_poly.entity_id
_entity_poly.type
_entity_poly.pdbx_seq_one_letter_code
_entity_poly.pdbx_strand_id
1 'polypeptide(L)'
;MVKVLLNRAKISFTIDGTAKAGGIPATAKTLVLAIGGSSKGLGAAGIAAEDEMARVKALIADARKKGMKVIGVHVGGEARRGELSDKFIQLAVPFCDYVVIVAEGNKDGLFSKLCGTKIPLDSVDKIALAGAPLAAAFLK
;
A
#
# COMPACT_ATOMS: atom_id res chain seq x y z
N MET A 1 7.92 0.21 -8.48
CA MET A 1 8.56 -1.04 -8.02
C MET A 1 7.58 -2.16 -7.71
N VAL A 2 6.46 -1.91 -7.02
CA VAL A 2 5.44 -2.94 -6.74
C VAL A 2 4.96 -3.68 -8.00
N LYS A 3 4.76 -2.97 -9.13
CA LYS A 3 4.49 -3.56 -10.46
C LYS A 3 5.47 -4.69 -10.83
N VAL A 4 6.76 -4.48 -10.62
CA VAL A 4 7.81 -5.43 -10.99
C VAL A 4 7.75 -6.66 -10.09
N LEU A 5 7.45 -6.48 -8.80
CA LEU A 5 7.29 -7.59 -7.86
C LEU A 5 6.09 -8.47 -8.24
N LEU A 6 4.94 -7.86 -8.55
CA LEU A 6 3.74 -8.60 -8.98
C LEU A 6 3.95 -9.32 -10.32
N ASN A 7 4.62 -8.67 -11.29
CA ASN A 7 4.98 -9.31 -12.56
C ASN A 7 5.87 -10.54 -12.36
N ARG A 8 6.90 -10.43 -11.49
CA ARG A 8 7.78 -11.56 -11.16
C ARG A 8 7.05 -12.71 -10.48
N ALA A 9 6.06 -12.38 -9.65
CA ALA A 9 5.18 -13.34 -9.01
C ALA A 9 4.12 -13.95 -9.95
N LYS A 10 4.07 -13.52 -11.23
CA LYS A 10 3.06 -13.95 -12.22
C LYS A 10 1.62 -13.72 -11.75
N ILE A 11 1.39 -12.67 -10.97
CA ILE A 11 0.06 -12.28 -10.48
C ILE A 11 -0.57 -11.35 -11.52
N SER A 12 -1.81 -11.64 -11.94
CA SER A 12 -2.59 -10.73 -12.77
C SER A 12 -3.00 -9.51 -11.96
N PHE A 13 -2.68 -8.31 -12.44
CA PHE A 13 -3.05 -7.06 -11.77
C PHE A 13 -3.40 -5.97 -12.78
N THR A 14 -4.22 -5.02 -12.33
CA THR A 14 -4.47 -3.76 -13.03
C THR A 14 -3.86 -2.63 -12.20
N ILE A 15 -3.09 -1.74 -12.83
CA ILE A 15 -2.57 -0.55 -12.17
C ILE A 15 -3.40 0.64 -12.63
N ASP A 16 -3.93 1.36 -11.66
CA ASP A 16 -4.53 2.67 -11.86
C ASP A 16 -3.99 3.62 -10.79
N GLY A 17 -3.15 4.56 -11.21
CA GLY A 17 -2.57 5.57 -10.32
C GLY A 17 -3.57 6.61 -9.82
N THR A 18 -4.73 6.69 -10.46
CA THR A 18 -5.80 7.66 -10.21
C THR A 18 -7.10 7.00 -9.76
N ALA A 19 -7.04 5.72 -9.35
CA ALA A 19 -8.22 4.94 -8.97
C ALA A 19 -9.11 5.68 -7.97
N LYS A 20 -10.37 5.88 -8.33
CA LYS A 20 -11.37 6.48 -7.43
C LYS A 20 -12.31 5.41 -6.91
N ALA A 21 -13.02 5.72 -5.82
CA ALA A 21 -14.16 4.90 -5.39
C ALA A 21 -15.12 4.68 -6.58
N GLY A 22 -15.57 3.44 -6.79
CA GLY A 22 -16.38 3.04 -7.94
C GLY A 22 -15.58 2.63 -9.18
N GLY A 23 -14.29 2.99 -9.27
CA GLY A 23 -13.38 2.57 -10.35
C GLY A 23 -12.81 1.16 -10.18
N ILE A 24 -13.10 0.50 -9.05
CA ILE A 24 -12.62 -0.86 -8.79
C ILE A 24 -13.40 -1.87 -9.65
N PRO A 25 -12.72 -2.65 -10.53
CA PRO A 25 -13.37 -3.65 -11.36
C PRO A 25 -14.17 -4.65 -10.51
N ALA A 26 -15.35 -5.04 -10.97
CA ALA A 26 -16.21 -5.99 -10.25
C ALA A 26 -15.57 -7.37 -10.05
N THR A 27 -14.60 -7.73 -10.90
CA THR A 27 -13.85 -9.00 -10.82
C THR A 27 -12.68 -8.96 -9.83
N ALA A 28 -12.33 -7.78 -9.29
CA ALA A 28 -11.20 -7.64 -8.38
C ALA A 28 -11.58 -8.18 -6.99
N LYS A 29 -10.71 -9.03 -6.42
CA LYS A 29 -10.86 -9.59 -5.07
C LYS A 29 -9.94 -8.94 -4.03
N THR A 30 -8.88 -8.30 -4.50
CA THR A 30 -7.82 -7.74 -3.65
C THR A 30 -7.43 -6.37 -4.16
N LEU A 31 -7.32 -5.40 -3.24
CA LEU A 31 -6.75 -4.09 -3.47
C LEU A 31 -5.34 -4.06 -2.89
N VAL A 32 -4.33 -3.82 -3.72
CA VAL A 32 -2.94 -3.62 -3.29
C VAL A 32 -2.63 -2.13 -3.27
N LEU A 33 -2.33 -1.59 -2.10
CA LEU A 33 -1.96 -0.20 -1.89
C LEU A 33 -0.44 -0.07 -1.83
N ALA A 34 0.17 0.55 -2.83
CA ALA A 34 1.57 0.96 -2.73
C ALA A 34 1.65 2.27 -1.93
N ILE A 35 2.03 2.18 -0.66
CA ILE A 35 1.96 3.30 0.29
C ILE A 35 3.27 4.08 0.23
N GLY A 36 3.19 5.37 -0.08
CA GLY A 36 4.32 6.30 -0.06
C GLY A 36 3.98 7.58 -0.81
N GLY A 37 4.52 8.71 -0.36
CA GLY A 37 4.24 10.02 -0.93
C GLY A 37 5.51 10.81 -1.19
N SER A 38 5.52 11.63 -2.24
CA SER A 38 6.53 12.67 -2.40
C SER A 38 5.87 13.93 -2.96
N SER A 39 6.28 15.09 -2.45
CA SER A 39 5.73 16.38 -2.89
C SER A 39 5.95 16.60 -4.39
N LYS A 40 7.06 16.10 -4.94
CA LYS A 40 7.34 16.11 -6.38
C LYS A 40 6.32 15.30 -7.18
N GLY A 41 5.94 14.12 -6.70
CA GLY A 41 4.96 13.26 -7.36
C GLY A 41 3.56 13.87 -7.36
N LEU A 42 3.12 14.38 -6.21
CA LEU A 42 1.83 15.07 -6.08
C LEU A 42 1.78 16.35 -6.92
N GLY A 43 2.86 17.15 -6.89
CA GLY A 43 2.97 18.36 -7.71
C GLY A 43 2.91 18.08 -9.21
N ALA A 44 3.59 17.03 -9.68
CA ALA A 44 3.54 16.61 -11.08
C ALA A 44 2.15 16.09 -11.50
N ALA A 45 1.38 15.53 -10.56
CA ALA A 45 0.02 15.07 -10.80
C ALA A 45 -1.03 16.20 -10.66
N GLY A 46 -0.65 17.38 -10.12
CA GLY A 46 -1.58 18.46 -9.82
C GLY A 46 -2.57 18.12 -8.70
N ILE A 47 -2.17 17.28 -7.74
CA ILE A 47 -3.04 16.79 -6.65
C ILE A 47 -2.53 17.32 -5.32
N ALA A 48 -3.42 17.88 -4.49
CA ALA A 48 -3.10 18.27 -3.12
C ALA A 48 -3.03 17.03 -2.19
N ALA A 49 -2.22 17.10 -1.13
CA ALA A 49 -2.06 15.97 -0.21
C ALA A 49 -3.38 15.59 0.47
N GLU A 50 -4.19 16.58 0.83
CA GLU A 50 -5.48 16.44 1.47
C GLU A 50 -6.51 15.75 0.56
N ASP A 51 -6.53 16.15 -0.71
CA ASP A 51 -7.38 15.53 -1.73
C ASP A 51 -6.99 14.07 -1.96
N GLU A 52 -5.68 13.80 -1.99
CA GLU A 52 -5.17 12.44 -2.12
C GLU A 52 -5.55 11.57 -0.92
N MET A 53 -5.44 12.11 0.30
CA MET A 53 -5.87 11.41 1.51
C MET A 53 -7.37 11.09 1.48
N ALA A 54 -8.21 12.04 1.06
CA ALA A 54 -9.65 11.84 0.91
C ALA A 54 -9.96 10.77 -0.15
N ARG A 55 -9.25 10.79 -1.29
CA ARG A 55 -9.39 9.80 -2.35
C ARG A 55 -9.01 8.40 -1.88
N VAL A 56 -7.87 8.24 -1.21
CA VAL A 56 -7.41 6.95 -0.68
C VAL A 56 -8.42 6.40 0.34
N LYS A 57 -8.94 7.25 1.24
CA LYS A 57 -9.95 6.84 2.22
C LYS A 57 -11.24 6.36 1.54
N ALA A 58 -11.72 7.07 0.53
CA ALA A 58 -12.90 6.67 -0.24
C ALA A 58 -12.68 5.35 -1.00
N LEU A 59 -11.51 5.17 -1.61
CA LEU A 59 -11.14 3.96 -2.33
C LEU A 59 -11.09 2.73 -1.41
N ILE A 60 -10.46 2.87 -0.23
CA ILE A 60 -10.42 1.81 0.79
C ILE A 60 -11.84 1.47 1.25
N ALA A 61 -12.68 2.47 1.51
CA ALA A 61 -14.06 2.24 1.94
C ALA A 61 -14.87 1.48 0.88
N ASP A 62 -14.71 1.81 -0.40
CA ASP A 62 -15.34 1.10 -1.51
C ASP A 62 -14.86 -0.36 -1.62
N ALA A 63 -13.55 -0.60 -1.53
CA ALA A 63 -12.99 -1.94 -1.52
C ALA A 63 -13.53 -2.80 -0.37
N ARG A 64 -13.64 -2.23 0.83
CA ARG A 64 -14.19 -2.94 2.00
C ARG A 64 -15.69 -3.21 1.86
N LYS A 65 -16.47 -2.29 1.29
CA LYS A 65 -17.90 -2.53 0.99
C LYS A 65 -18.10 -3.69 0.02
N LYS A 66 -17.16 -3.87 -0.93
CA LYS A 66 -17.14 -4.99 -1.88
C LYS A 66 -16.59 -6.29 -1.26
N GLY A 67 -16.23 -6.30 0.02
CA GLY A 67 -15.68 -7.47 0.71
C GLY A 67 -14.26 -7.85 0.26
N MET A 68 -13.53 -6.92 -0.37
CA MET A 68 -12.19 -7.17 -0.88
C MET A 68 -11.16 -7.17 0.25
N LYS A 69 -10.05 -7.89 0.02
CA LYS A 69 -8.86 -7.82 0.88
C LYS A 69 -8.02 -6.60 0.54
N VAL A 70 -7.50 -5.90 1.55
CA VAL A 70 -6.64 -4.74 1.37
C VAL A 70 -5.22 -5.09 1.82
N ILE A 71 -4.25 -5.03 0.90
CA ILE A 71 -2.85 -5.30 1.19
C ILE A 71 -2.05 -4.00 1.08
N GLY A 72 -1.41 -3.57 2.17
CA GLY A 72 -0.50 -2.44 2.19
C GLY A 72 0.93 -2.85 1.82
N VAL A 73 1.58 -2.13 0.92
CA VAL A 73 2.95 -2.40 0.50
C VAL A 73 3.77 -1.13 0.56
N HIS A 74 4.79 -1.09 1.43
CA HIS A 74 5.78 -0.01 1.49
C HIS A 74 7.17 -0.55 1.19
N VAL A 75 7.62 -0.37 -0.05
CA VAL A 75 8.97 -0.76 -0.49
C VAL A 75 9.99 0.37 -0.35
N GLY A 76 9.65 1.43 0.38
CA GLY A 76 10.57 2.51 0.69
C GLY A 76 11.48 2.14 1.87
N GLY A 77 12.77 2.49 1.78
CA GLY A 77 13.63 2.56 2.96
C GLY A 77 13.42 3.87 3.73
N GLU A 78 14.25 4.12 4.73
CA GLU A 78 14.19 5.33 5.58
C GLU A 78 14.10 6.64 4.76
N ALA A 79 14.89 6.77 3.69
CA ALA A 79 14.86 7.95 2.81
C ALA A 79 13.55 8.17 2.04
N ARG A 80 12.60 7.23 2.13
CA ARG A 80 11.24 7.34 1.55
C ARG A 80 10.15 7.55 2.60
N ARG A 81 10.54 7.58 3.89
CA ARG A 81 9.75 8.08 5.01
C ARG A 81 9.85 9.61 5.08
N GLY A 82 9.00 10.23 5.88
CA GLY A 82 8.89 11.68 6.02
C GLY A 82 7.43 12.11 6.10
N GLU A 83 7.19 13.38 6.40
CA GLU A 83 5.87 13.88 6.81
C GLU A 83 4.72 13.42 5.89
N LEU A 84 4.90 13.53 4.57
CA LEU A 84 3.88 13.16 3.60
C LEU A 84 3.64 11.65 3.54
N SER A 85 4.71 10.85 3.43
CA SER A 85 4.59 9.39 3.45
C SER A 85 3.96 8.90 4.75
N ASP A 86 4.35 9.49 5.88
CA ASP A 86 3.89 9.10 7.21
C ASP A 86 2.40 9.41 7.40
N LYS A 87 1.91 10.54 6.87
CA LYS A 87 0.46 10.84 6.80
C LYS A 87 -0.29 9.75 6.03
N PHE A 88 0.20 9.33 4.86
CA PHE A 88 -0.42 8.25 4.10
C PHE A 88 -0.36 6.89 4.81
N ILE A 89 0.76 6.59 5.48
CA ILE A 89 0.94 5.36 6.26
C ILE A 89 -0.07 5.32 7.40
N GLN A 90 -0.17 6.39 8.20
CA GLN A 90 -1.12 6.50 9.31
C GLN A 90 -2.57 6.40 8.84
N LEU A 91 -2.88 6.94 7.65
CA LEU A 91 -4.22 6.84 7.07
C LEU A 91 -4.53 5.42 6.58
N ALA A 92 -3.62 4.78 5.83
CA ALA A 92 -3.95 3.57 5.09
C ALA A 92 -3.73 2.27 5.89
N VAL A 93 -2.66 2.17 6.68
CA VAL A 93 -2.27 0.93 7.37
C VAL A 93 -3.38 0.37 8.28
N PRO A 94 -4.09 1.17 9.09
CA PRO A 94 -5.15 0.65 9.96
C PRO A 94 -6.31 -0.03 9.25
N PHE A 95 -6.44 0.18 7.93
CA PHE A 95 -7.49 -0.45 7.11
C PHE A 95 -6.99 -1.65 6.30
N CYS A 96 -5.70 -1.98 6.38
CA CYS A 96 -5.12 -3.12 5.68
C CYS A 96 -5.39 -4.42 6.44
N ASP A 97 -5.61 -5.50 5.70
CA ASP A 97 -5.69 -6.87 6.23
C ASP A 97 -4.31 -7.50 6.35
N TYR A 98 -3.32 -7.00 5.61
CA TYR A 98 -1.94 -7.48 5.59
C TYR A 98 -1.00 -6.39 5.10
N VAL A 99 0.21 -6.32 5.63
CA VAL A 99 1.20 -5.30 5.26
C VAL A 99 2.57 -5.93 4.96
N VAL A 100 3.19 -5.51 3.86
CA VAL A 100 4.57 -5.87 3.50
C VAL A 100 5.42 -4.60 3.46
N ILE A 101 6.54 -4.61 4.19
CA ILE A 101 7.46 -3.47 4.25
C ILE A 101 8.90 -3.88 3.99
N VAL A 102 9.73 -2.91 3.57
CA VAL A 102 11.18 -3.00 3.74
C VAL A 102 11.55 -2.57 5.16
N ALA A 103 12.39 -3.35 5.85
CA ALA A 103 12.76 -3.15 7.25
C ALA A 103 13.30 -1.74 7.53
N GLU A 104 14.15 -1.22 6.64
CA GLU A 104 14.69 0.14 6.70
C GLU A 104 13.59 1.23 6.72
N GLY A 105 12.42 0.96 6.14
CA GLY A 105 11.28 1.87 6.15
C GLY A 105 10.53 1.91 7.49
N ASN A 106 10.91 1.11 8.48
CA ASN A 106 10.23 0.98 9.78
C ASN A 106 11.20 1.06 10.97
N LYS A 107 12.33 1.77 10.83
CA LYS A 107 13.31 1.94 11.93
C LYS A 107 12.70 2.55 13.20
N ASP A 108 11.71 3.41 13.04
CA ASP A 108 10.95 4.05 14.12
C ASP A 108 9.79 3.20 14.66
N GLY A 109 9.55 2.03 14.07
CA GLY A 109 8.46 1.14 14.45
C GLY A 109 7.05 1.64 14.08
N LEU A 110 6.91 2.66 13.22
CA LEU A 110 5.60 3.21 12.84
C LEU A 110 4.64 2.12 12.32
N PHE A 111 5.09 1.27 11.39
CA PHE A 111 4.27 0.20 10.84
C PHE A 111 3.96 -0.86 11.90
N SER A 112 4.93 -1.23 12.73
CA SER A 112 4.73 -2.19 13.82
C SER A 112 3.65 -1.68 14.79
N LYS A 113 3.69 -0.39 15.12
CA LYS A 113 2.70 0.26 16.01
C LYS A 113 1.31 0.29 15.38
N LEU A 114 1.20 0.64 14.09
CA LEU A 114 -0.10 0.73 13.40
C LEU A 114 -0.72 -0.63 13.13
N CYS A 115 0.10 -1.66 12.85
CA CYS A 115 -0.38 -3.03 12.63
C CYS A 115 -0.80 -3.70 13.95
N GLY A 116 -0.05 -3.44 15.02
CA GLY A 116 -0.25 -4.07 16.32
C GLY A 116 -0.25 -5.60 16.21
N THR A 117 -1.17 -6.25 16.92
CA THR A 117 -1.35 -7.72 16.88
C THR A 117 -2.44 -8.17 15.90
N LYS A 118 -3.15 -7.24 15.27
CA LYS A 118 -4.35 -7.54 14.45
C LYS A 118 -4.05 -7.65 12.97
N ILE A 119 -3.04 -6.95 12.49
CA ILE A 119 -2.67 -6.90 11.08
C ILE A 119 -1.33 -7.61 10.93
N PRO A 120 -1.27 -8.77 10.24
CA PRO A 120 0.00 -9.42 9.98
C PRO A 120 0.91 -8.50 9.16
N LEU A 121 2.17 -8.44 9.55
CA LEU A 121 3.19 -7.55 8.98
C LEU A 121 4.42 -8.39 8.62
N ASP A 122 4.78 -8.43 7.34
CA ASP A 122 6.05 -9.00 6.89
C ASP A 122 7.07 -7.89 6.60
N SER A 123 8.27 -8.06 7.14
CA SER A 123 9.39 -7.16 6.94
C SER A 123 10.51 -7.86 6.19
N VAL A 124 11.03 -7.21 5.15
CA VAL A 124 12.13 -7.76 4.34
C VAL A 124 13.31 -6.80 4.29
N ASP A 125 14.53 -7.34 4.19
CA ASP A 125 15.74 -6.51 4.17
C ASP A 125 15.90 -5.72 2.87
N LYS A 126 15.37 -6.23 1.75
CA LYS A 126 15.55 -5.66 0.42
C LYS A 126 14.23 -5.63 -0.35
N ILE A 127 14.04 -4.59 -1.17
CA ILE A 127 12.87 -4.43 -2.05
C ILE A 127 12.62 -5.68 -2.90
N ALA A 128 13.68 -6.32 -3.40
CA ALA A 128 13.57 -7.51 -4.25
C ALA A 128 12.92 -8.70 -3.53
N LEU A 129 13.03 -8.77 -2.21
CA LEU A 129 12.47 -9.86 -1.39
C LEU A 129 11.00 -9.63 -1.04
N ALA A 130 10.47 -8.41 -1.19
CA ALA A 130 9.07 -8.10 -0.88
C ALA A 130 8.07 -8.81 -1.80
N GLY A 131 8.52 -9.35 -2.93
CA GLY A 131 7.66 -10.11 -3.85
C GLY A 131 7.18 -11.44 -3.29
N ALA A 132 8.01 -12.15 -2.52
CA ALA A 132 7.66 -13.44 -1.95
C ALA A 132 6.50 -13.37 -0.92
N PRO A 133 6.56 -12.51 0.12
CA PRO A 133 5.44 -12.35 1.07
C PRO A 133 4.19 -11.80 0.38
N LEU A 134 4.35 -10.84 -0.54
CA LEU A 134 3.23 -10.33 -1.33
C LEU A 134 2.56 -11.43 -2.15
N ALA A 135 3.32 -12.33 -2.77
CA ALA A 135 2.75 -13.42 -3.54
C ALA A 135 2.04 -14.47 -2.68
N ALA A 136 2.64 -14.80 -1.52
CA ALA A 136 2.05 -15.72 -0.56
C ALA A 136 0.67 -15.24 -0.06
N ALA A 137 0.44 -13.93 -0.03
CA ALA A 137 -0.85 -13.36 0.36
C ALA A 137 -2.00 -13.63 -0.63
N PHE A 138 -1.71 -14.02 -1.88
CA PHE A 138 -2.73 -14.39 -2.87
C PHE A 138 -2.99 -15.90 -2.94
N LEU A 139 -2.20 -16.70 -2.23
CA LEU A 139 -2.34 -18.16 -2.17
C LEU A 139 -3.09 -18.64 -0.92
N LYS A 140 -3.41 -17.71 -0.01
CA LYS A 140 -4.17 -17.95 1.22
C LYS A 140 -5.62 -17.52 1.05
#